data_AF-A0A2D4SPF0-F1
#
_entry.id   AF-A0A2D4SPF0-F1
#
_cell.length_a   1.000
_cell.length_b   1.000
_cell.length_c   1.000
_cell.angle_alpha   90.00
_cell.angle_beta   90.00
_cell.angle_gamma   90.00
#
_symmetry.space_group_name_H-M   'P 1'
#
loop_
_entity.id
_entity.type
_entity.pdbx_description
1 polymer ?
#
loop_
_entity_poly.entity_id
_entity_poly.type
_entity_poly.pdbx_seq_one_letter_code
_entity_poly.pdbx_strand_id
1 'polypeptide(L)'
;MRLIIALFCVACTVNEKQETSITINGQNYCNNSAECGEGLLCVDNSCLESECFSSTDCQLEEFCSEFFQCVPGCQLDSDCLAGDSCVEDTCTTQGCRNTELDCEVGEYCDVSTQSCYEDSFDHCGSCDFNLWQGGISGGECVVYSYDEFSYCNWDNWTQTGTGCGNSDTCLPMYLIDPLASNGGFCASIYKFKTCIPETEDACPRGFSCIPDIYSDGSNTNVCISDCDYLISNGYY
;
A
#
# COMPACT_ATOMS: atom_id res chain seq x y z
N MET A 1 -22.87 -6.71 -42.28
CA MET A 1 -21.75 -6.76 -43.25
C MET A 1 -20.47 -6.65 -42.44
N ARG A 2 -19.85 -7.78 -42.07
CA ARG A 2 -18.64 -7.80 -41.22
C ARG A 2 -17.42 -7.75 -42.12
N LEU A 3 -16.64 -6.68 -42.00
CA LEU A 3 -15.39 -6.45 -42.72
C LEU A 3 -14.27 -7.15 -41.95
N ILE A 4 -13.71 -8.21 -42.50
CA ILE A 4 -12.53 -8.91 -41.95
C ILE A 4 -11.30 -8.30 -42.62
N ILE A 5 -10.53 -7.51 -41.88
CA ILE A 5 -9.23 -6.99 -42.31
C ILE A 5 -8.19 -8.06 -41.98
N ALA A 6 -7.70 -8.77 -42.99
CA ALA A 6 -6.58 -9.69 -42.88
C ALA A 6 -5.28 -8.87 -42.92
N LEU A 7 -4.65 -8.72 -41.75
CA LEU A 7 -3.34 -8.10 -41.61
C LEU A 7 -2.26 -9.14 -41.97
N PHE A 8 -1.62 -8.97 -43.12
CA PHE A 8 -0.48 -9.79 -43.54
C PHE A 8 0.75 -9.42 -42.70
N CYS A 9 1.17 -10.33 -41.81
CA CYS A 9 2.43 -10.21 -41.09
C CYS A 9 3.56 -10.61 -42.05
N VAL A 10 4.40 -9.64 -42.43
CA VAL A 10 5.62 -9.87 -43.22
C VAL A 10 6.59 -10.65 -42.34
N ALA A 11 6.90 -11.89 -42.75
CA ALA A 11 7.84 -12.76 -42.06
C ALA A 11 9.22 -12.09 -41.97
N CYS A 12 9.69 -11.82 -40.75
CA CYS A 12 11.09 -11.56 -40.49
C CYS A 12 11.85 -12.90 -40.60
N THR A 13 12.64 -13.07 -41.65
CA THR A 13 13.61 -14.16 -41.75
C THR A 13 14.73 -13.89 -40.76
N VAL A 14 14.74 -14.64 -39.65
CA VAL A 14 15.86 -14.68 -38.71
C VAL A 14 17.03 -15.35 -39.44
N ASN A 15 18.14 -14.61 -39.61
CA ASN A 15 19.39 -15.21 -40.07
C ASN A 15 19.88 -16.16 -38.97
N GLU A 16 19.91 -17.46 -39.25
CA GLU A 16 20.63 -18.45 -38.44
C GLU A 16 22.10 -18.01 -38.36
N LYS A 17 22.52 -17.42 -37.23
CA LYS A 17 23.94 -17.30 -36.92
C LYS A 17 24.45 -18.72 -36.66
N GLN A 18 25.30 -19.22 -37.55
CA GLN A 18 26.06 -20.44 -37.31
C GLN A 18 26.89 -20.25 -36.04
N GLU A 19 26.49 -20.94 -34.96
CA GLU A 19 27.29 -21.17 -33.77
C GLU A 19 28.57 -21.90 -34.20
N THR A 20 29.63 -21.14 -34.43
CA THR A 20 30.93 -21.69 -34.77
C THR A 20 31.72 -21.80 -33.47
N SER A 21 31.36 -22.78 -32.64
CA SER A 21 32.25 -23.23 -31.59
C SER A 21 33.49 -23.85 -32.26
N ILE A 22 34.66 -23.25 -32.02
CA ILE A 22 35.91 -23.74 -32.60
C ILE A 22 36.49 -24.76 -31.63
N THR A 23 36.32 -26.05 -31.93
CA THR A 23 36.93 -27.11 -31.15
C THR A 23 38.39 -27.32 -31.58
N ILE A 24 39.37 -26.91 -30.76
CA ILE A 24 40.79 -27.20 -31.00
C ILE A 24 41.20 -28.32 -30.03
N ASN A 25 41.64 -29.47 -30.55
CA ASN A 25 42.05 -30.64 -29.77
C ASN A 25 40.99 -31.21 -28.79
N GLY A 26 39.70 -31.07 -29.11
CA GLY A 26 38.61 -31.56 -28.26
C GLY A 26 38.22 -30.62 -27.10
N GLN A 27 38.85 -29.45 -26.99
CA GLN A 27 38.44 -28.39 -26.07
C GLN A 27 37.66 -27.31 -26.83
N ASN A 28 36.50 -26.93 -26.30
CA ASN A 28 35.71 -25.82 -26.82
C ASN A 28 36.41 -24.51 -26.46
N TYR A 29 37.10 -23.94 -27.45
CA TYR A 29 37.75 -22.65 -27.34
C TYR A 29 36.74 -21.53 -27.66
N CYS A 30 36.77 -20.45 -26.89
CA CYS A 30 35.88 -19.32 -27.06
C CYS A 30 36.62 -17.99 -26.82
N ASN A 31 36.16 -16.91 -27.44
CA ASN A 31 36.62 -15.54 -27.17
C ASN A 31 35.59 -14.72 -26.37
N ASN A 32 34.34 -15.17 -26.34
CA ASN A 32 33.23 -14.58 -25.59
C ASN A 32 32.12 -15.63 -25.42
N SER A 33 31.20 -15.41 -24.48
CA SER A 33 30.16 -16.40 -24.15
C SER A 33 29.14 -16.65 -25.26
N ALA A 34 29.03 -15.78 -26.27
CA ALA A 34 28.14 -16.02 -27.41
C ALA A 34 28.69 -17.09 -28.39
N GLU A 35 29.96 -17.50 -28.22
CA GLU A 35 30.57 -18.61 -28.94
C GLU A 35 30.37 -19.95 -28.21
N CYS A 36 29.89 -19.91 -26.97
CA CYS A 36 29.52 -21.09 -26.19
C CYS A 36 28.03 -21.42 -26.39
N GLY A 37 27.67 -22.69 -26.26
CA GLY A 37 26.26 -23.12 -26.32
C GLY A 37 25.46 -22.62 -25.11
N GLU A 38 24.14 -22.82 -25.12
CA GLU A 38 23.27 -22.48 -23.98
C GLU A 38 23.78 -23.11 -22.67
N GLY A 39 23.75 -22.33 -21.58
CA GLY A 39 24.23 -22.78 -20.25
C GLY A 39 25.76 -22.82 -20.10
N LEU A 40 26.52 -22.29 -21.06
CA LEU A 40 27.99 -22.26 -21.01
C LEU A 40 28.51 -20.81 -21.03
N LEU A 41 29.58 -20.56 -20.27
CA LEU A 41 30.25 -19.26 -20.15
C LEU A 41 31.69 -19.37 -20.63
N CYS A 42 32.17 -18.35 -21.35
CA CYS A 42 33.55 -18.32 -21.79
C CYS A 42 34.47 -17.80 -20.68
N VAL A 43 35.20 -18.70 -20.03
CA VAL A 43 36.13 -18.38 -18.93
C VAL A 43 37.52 -18.86 -19.33
N ASP A 44 38.51 -17.96 -19.32
CA ASP A 44 39.89 -18.26 -19.71
C ASP A 44 40.00 -19.00 -21.07
N ASN A 45 39.18 -18.57 -22.04
CA ASN A 45 39.03 -19.14 -23.37
C ASN A 45 38.50 -20.58 -23.43
N SER A 46 37.85 -21.05 -22.37
CA SER A 46 37.17 -22.35 -22.33
C SER A 46 35.68 -22.16 -22.04
N CYS A 47 34.81 -22.86 -22.76
CA CYS A 47 33.39 -22.91 -22.41
C CYS A 47 33.19 -23.82 -21.18
N LEU A 48 32.82 -23.24 -20.05
CA LEU A 48 32.50 -23.93 -18.81
C LEU A 48 31.00 -23.91 -18.56
N GLU A 49 30.47 -24.95 -17.92
CA GLU A 49 29.08 -24.99 -17.47
C GLU A 49 28.84 -23.93 -16.39
N SER A 50 27.72 -23.24 -16.50
CA SER A 50 27.39 -22.05 -15.71
C SER A 50 25.90 -22.11 -15.38
N GLU A 51 25.55 -22.00 -14.11
CA GLU A 51 24.15 -21.90 -13.69
C GLU A 51 23.64 -20.46 -13.82
N CYS A 52 24.53 -19.48 -13.61
CA CYS A 52 24.20 -18.06 -13.63
C CYS A 52 25.32 -17.21 -14.24
N PHE A 53 24.98 -16.05 -14.77
CA PHE A 53 25.92 -15.01 -15.20
C PHE A 53 25.94 -13.83 -14.21
N SER A 54 24.83 -13.65 -13.50
CA SER A 54 24.55 -12.59 -12.53
C SER A 54 23.51 -13.09 -11.53
N SER A 55 23.38 -12.43 -10.38
CA SER A 55 22.39 -12.80 -9.37
C SER A 55 20.95 -12.77 -9.89
N THR A 56 20.65 -11.99 -10.94
CA THR A 56 19.32 -11.96 -11.55
C THR A 56 18.96 -13.24 -12.30
N ASP A 57 19.93 -14.13 -12.55
CA ASP A 57 19.71 -15.45 -13.14
C ASP A 57 19.36 -16.51 -12.08
N CYS A 58 19.56 -16.21 -10.79
CA CYS A 58 19.27 -17.09 -9.66
C CYS A 58 17.86 -16.84 -9.09
N GLN A 59 17.38 -17.74 -8.23
CA GLN A 59 16.14 -17.48 -7.49
C GLN A 59 16.37 -16.37 -6.45
N LEU A 60 15.28 -15.79 -5.95
CA LEU A 60 15.37 -14.92 -4.78
C LEU A 60 15.94 -15.71 -3.59
N GLU A 61 16.70 -15.02 -2.75
CA GLU A 61 17.51 -15.58 -1.65
C GLU A 61 18.71 -16.44 -2.13
N GLU A 62 19.08 -16.31 -3.40
CA GLU A 62 20.31 -16.84 -3.97
C GLU A 62 21.07 -15.74 -4.73
N PHE A 63 22.39 -15.90 -4.88
CA PHE A 63 23.20 -15.02 -5.72
C PHE A 63 24.19 -15.82 -6.57
N CYS A 64 24.70 -15.18 -7.62
CA CYS A 64 25.68 -15.82 -8.50
C CYS A 64 27.09 -15.74 -7.88
N SER A 65 27.60 -16.88 -7.43
CA SER A 65 28.95 -16.96 -6.86
C SER A 65 30.06 -16.73 -7.89
N GLU A 66 31.29 -16.55 -7.42
CA GLU A 66 32.47 -16.44 -8.28
C GLU A 66 32.74 -17.69 -9.14
N PHE A 67 32.11 -18.83 -8.79
CA PHE A 67 32.18 -20.09 -9.54
C PHE A 67 31.01 -20.28 -10.50
N PHE A 68 30.21 -19.24 -10.74
CA PHE A 68 29.04 -19.25 -11.64
C PHE A 68 27.95 -20.26 -11.23
N GLN A 69 27.82 -20.47 -9.91
CA GLN A 69 26.77 -21.29 -9.29
C GLN A 69 25.83 -20.40 -8.50
N CYS A 70 24.53 -20.69 -8.55
CA CYS A 70 23.56 -20.06 -7.66
C CYS A 70 23.73 -20.64 -6.27
N VAL A 71 24.08 -19.80 -5.31
CA VAL A 71 24.29 -20.22 -3.91
C VAL A 71 23.34 -19.45 -3.00
N PRO A 72 22.82 -20.07 -1.92
CA PRO A 72 21.98 -19.39 -0.96
C PRO A 72 22.67 -18.17 -0.34
N GLY A 73 21.93 -17.10 -0.14
CA GLY A 73 22.41 -15.84 0.43
C GLY A 73 22.15 -14.66 -0.50
N CYS A 74 22.94 -13.60 -0.36
CA CYS A 74 22.82 -12.41 -1.19
C CYS A 74 24.15 -11.69 -1.36
N GLN A 75 24.26 -10.86 -2.39
CA GLN A 75 25.30 -9.83 -2.53
C GLN A 75 24.71 -8.41 -2.53
N LEU A 76 23.46 -8.30 -2.96
CA LEU A 76 22.72 -7.04 -3.07
C LEU A 76 21.32 -7.23 -2.48
N ASP A 77 20.68 -6.15 -2.05
CA ASP A 77 19.28 -6.17 -1.59
C ASP A 77 18.31 -6.71 -2.66
N SER A 78 18.66 -6.56 -3.95
CA SER A 78 17.89 -7.10 -5.07
C SER A 78 17.89 -8.62 -5.15
N ASP A 79 18.80 -9.29 -4.44
CA ASP A 79 18.87 -10.74 -4.36
C ASP A 79 17.90 -11.28 -3.29
N CYS A 80 17.36 -10.41 -2.43
CA CYS A 80 16.45 -10.78 -1.34
C CYS A 80 14.98 -10.57 -1.70
N LEU A 81 14.09 -11.12 -0.87
CA LEU A 81 12.64 -10.85 -0.97
C LEU A 81 12.36 -9.36 -0.78
N ALA A 82 11.26 -8.89 -1.38
CA ALA A 82 10.81 -7.51 -1.18
C ALA A 82 10.53 -7.24 0.30
N GLY A 83 11.26 -6.30 0.90
CA GLY A 83 11.20 -6.01 2.33
C GLY A 83 12.52 -6.30 3.06
N ASP A 84 13.30 -7.25 2.55
CA ASP A 84 14.56 -7.65 3.15
C ASP A 84 15.74 -6.82 2.64
N SER A 85 16.87 -6.90 3.37
CA SER A 85 18.15 -6.33 2.94
C SER A 85 19.26 -7.36 3.09
N CYS A 86 20.28 -7.23 2.26
CA CYS A 86 21.44 -8.09 2.30
C CYS A 86 22.42 -7.62 3.38
N VAL A 87 22.57 -8.43 4.44
CA VAL A 87 23.46 -8.14 5.57
C VAL A 87 24.36 -9.34 5.79
N GLU A 88 25.68 -9.14 5.65
CA GLU A 88 26.69 -10.19 5.82
C GLU A 88 26.36 -11.45 5.00
N ASP A 89 26.09 -11.26 3.71
CA ASP A 89 25.74 -12.30 2.72
C ASP A 89 24.44 -13.06 3.02
N THR A 90 23.62 -12.56 3.96
CA THR A 90 22.33 -13.16 4.37
C THR A 90 21.19 -12.16 4.19
N CYS A 91 20.10 -12.60 3.57
CA CYS A 91 18.87 -11.83 3.53
C CYS A 91 18.29 -11.75 4.93
N THR A 92 18.25 -10.53 5.48
CA THR A 92 17.69 -10.26 6.79
C THR A 92 16.45 -9.41 6.60
N THR A 93 15.33 -9.89 7.16
CA THR A 93 14.11 -9.11 7.24
C THR A 93 14.36 -7.84 8.03
N GLN A 94 14.26 -6.71 7.32
CA GLN A 94 14.24 -5.42 7.95
C GLN A 94 12.86 -5.24 8.56
N GLY A 95 12.80 -4.53 9.68
CA GLY A 95 11.51 -4.09 10.19
C GLY A 95 10.91 -3.00 9.29
N CYS A 96 9.94 -2.27 9.83
CA CYS A 96 9.28 -1.24 9.04
C CYS A 96 10.23 -0.09 8.68
N ARG A 97 10.03 0.50 7.50
CA ARG A 97 10.74 1.69 7.00
C ARG A 97 9.78 2.78 6.56
N ASN A 98 8.55 2.41 6.22
CA ASN A 98 7.50 3.32 5.80
C ASN A 98 6.15 2.82 6.31
N THR A 99 5.36 3.71 6.92
CA THR A 99 4.05 3.36 7.49
C THR A 99 3.11 2.75 6.44
N GLU A 100 3.01 3.36 5.26
CA GLU A 100 2.04 2.94 4.23
C GLU A 100 2.38 1.59 3.59
N LEU A 101 3.67 1.29 3.46
CA LEU A 101 4.12 0.09 2.77
C LEU A 101 4.29 -1.09 3.72
N ASP A 102 4.78 -0.86 4.94
CA ASP A 102 5.33 -1.92 5.77
C ASP A 102 4.45 -2.31 6.98
N CYS A 103 3.53 -1.45 7.45
CA CYS A 103 2.74 -1.73 8.67
C CYS A 103 1.33 -2.24 8.38
N GLU A 104 0.54 -2.65 9.37
CA GLU A 104 -0.87 -2.99 9.16
C GLU A 104 -1.76 -1.74 9.19
N VAL A 105 -3.01 -1.86 8.74
CA VAL A 105 -3.96 -0.72 8.76
C VAL A 105 -4.18 -0.28 10.21
N GLY A 106 -4.05 1.02 10.48
CA GLY A 106 -4.15 1.57 11.84
C GLY A 106 -2.81 1.68 12.58
N GLU A 107 -1.71 1.17 12.01
CA GLU A 107 -0.39 1.25 12.62
C GLU A 107 0.48 2.38 12.03
N TYR A 108 1.53 2.73 12.78
CA TYR A 108 2.64 3.60 12.37
C TYR A 108 3.95 2.82 12.33
N CYS A 109 4.86 3.24 11.46
CA CYS A 109 6.23 2.77 11.52
C CYS A 109 7.11 3.63 12.44
N ASP A 110 7.69 3.05 13.49
CA ASP A 110 8.83 3.66 14.17
C ASP A 110 10.13 3.26 13.47
N VAL A 111 10.61 4.11 12.56
CA VAL A 111 11.85 3.88 11.80
C VAL A 111 13.10 3.73 12.67
N SER A 112 13.08 4.22 13.91
CA SER A 112 14.23 4.12 14.82
C SER A 112 14.35 2.74 15.46
N THR A 113 13.21 2.10 15.75
CA THR A 113 13.13 0.75 16.28
C THR A 113 12.77 -0.29 15.22
N GLN A 114 12.50 0.17 13.98
CA GLN A 114 12.01 -0.62 12.85
C GLN A 114 10.77 -1.45 13.21
N SER A 115 9.91 -0.94 14.09
CA SER A 115 8.75 -1.68 14.59
C SER A 115 7.46 -0.93 14.28
N CYS A 116 6.47 -1.66 13.79
CA CYS A 116 5.12 -1.13 13.67
C CYS A 116 4.45 -1.07 15.05
N TYR A 117 3.66 -0.03 15.28
CA TYR A 117 2.86 0.11 16.48
C TYR A 117 1.48 0.70 16.18
N GLU A 118 0.48 0.18 16.87
CA GLU A 118 -0.92 0.61 16.76
C GLU A 118 -1.13 2.07 17.14
N ASP A 119 -1.92 2.79 16.34
CA ASP A 119 -2.44 4.08 16.75
C ASP A 119 -3.51 3.90 17.82
N SER A 120 -3.27 4.47 19.00
CA SER A 120 -4.21 4.40 20.13
C SER A 120 -5.50 5.19 19.92
N PHE A 121 -5.62 5.96 18.83
CA PHE A 121 -6.80 6.75 18.53
C PHE A 121 -7.93 5.85 18.00
N ASP A 122 -9.15 6.05 18.52
CA ASP A 122 -10.35 5.30 18.16
C ASP A 122 -10.91 5.75 16.80
N HIS A 123 -10.16 5.50 15.73
CA HIS A 123 -10.59 5.83 14.37
C HIS A 123 -11.86 5.07 14.00
N CYS A 124 -12.71 5.69 13.19
CA CYS A 124 -13.98 5.10 12.76
C CYS A 124 -14.95 4.74 13.89
N GLY A 125 -14.61 5.05 15.16
CA GLY A 125 -15.55 4.99 16.26
C GLY A 125 -16.68 5.99 16.05
N SER A 126 -17.90 5.63 16.45
CA SER A 126 -19.05 6.52 16.30
C SER A 126 -18.94 7.76 17.19
N CYS A 127 -19.32 8.91 16.64
CA CYS A 127 -19.45 10.17 17.37
C CYS A 127 -20.91 10.48 17.65
N ASP A 128 -21.27 10.61 18.93
CA ASP A 128 -22.55 11.19 19.30
C ASP A 128 -22.55 12.72 19.12
N PHE A 129 -23.73 13.34 19.24
CA PHE A 129 -23.88 14.78 19.07
C PHE A 129 -23.06 15.61 20.07
N ASN A 130 -22.90 15.13 21.30
CA ASN A 130 -22.15 15.85 22.32
C ASN A 130 -20.65 15.86 22.02
N LEU A 131 -20.11 14.73 21.54
CA LEU A 131 -18.72 14.64 21.08
C LEU A 131 -18.50 15.48 19.82
N TRP A 132 -19.46 15.46 18.90
CA TRP A 132 -19.38 16.28 17.69
C TRP A 132 -19.35 17.78 18.00
N GLN A 133 -20.23 18.25 18.89
CA GLN A 133 -20.26 19.66 19.27
C GLN A 133 -19.12 20.07 20.22
N GLY A 134 -18.70 19.16 21.10
CA GLY A 134 -17.68 19.41 22.12
C GLY A 134 -16.24 19.22 21.65
N GLY A 135 -16.05 18.55 20.51
CA GLY A 135 -14.75 18.09 20.04
C GLY A 135 -14.22 16.88 20.81
N ILE A 136 -13.16 16.27 20.28
CA ILE A 136 -12.47 15.14 20.90
C ILE A 136 -10.98 15.45 21.02
N SER A 137 -10.32 14.93 22.06
CA SER A 137 -8.89 15.20 22.27
C SER A 137 -8.06 14.53 21.19
N GLY A 138 -7.29 15.33 20.43
CA GLY A 138 -6.41 14.83 19.38
C GLY A 138 -7.13 14.38 18.10
N GLY A 139 -8.40 14.74 17.94
CA GLY A 139 -9.20 14.36 16.78
C GLY A 139 -10.42 15.24 16.57
N GLU A 140 -11.25 14.82 15.64
CA GLU A 140 -12.50 15.47 15.31
C GLU A 140 -13.57 14.46 14.90
N CYS A 141 -14.82 14.84 15.08
CA CYS A 141 -15.96 14.07 14.62
C CYS A 141 -16.40 14.59 13.25
N VAL A 142 -16.29 13.76 12.22
CA VAL A 142 -16.60 14.17 10.85
C VAL A 142 -17.88 13.52 10.39
N VAL A 143 -18.80 14.32 9.84
CA VAL A 143 -20.01 13.82 9.20
C VAL A 143 -19.62 13.18 7.88
N TYR A 144 -19.59 11.86 7.85
CA TYR A 144 -19.12 11.09 6.70
C TYR A 144 -20.21 10.94 5.64
N SER A 145 -21.43 10.61 6.08
CA SER A 145 -22.61 10.55 5.23
C SER A 145 -23.86 10.88 6.03
N TYR A 146 -24.92 11.30 5.34
CA TYR A 146 -26.23 11.48 5.94
C TYR A 146 -27.32 11.18 4.91
N ASP A 147 -28.50 10.77 5.40
CA ASP A 147 -29.66 10.55 4.57
C ASP A 147 -30.76 11.55 4.95
N GLU A 148 -31.04 12.49 4.04
CA GLU A 148 -32.07 13.53 4.20
C GLU A 148 -33.49 12.95 4.37
N PHE A 149 -33.70 11.69 4.00
CA PHE A 149 -34.99 11.01 4.15
C PHE A 149 -35.08 10.13 5.40
N SER A 150 -33.96 9.92 6.10
CA SER A 150 -33.90 9.16 7.35
C SER A 150 -34.10 10.09 8.54
N TYR A 151 -35.38 10.28 8.90
CA TYR A 151 -35.78 11.12 10.02
C TYR A 151 -35.60 10.41 11.36
N CYS A 152 -35.16 11.16 12.36
CA CYS A 152 -35.08 10.73 13.75
C CYS A 152 -35.80 11.71 14.68
N ASN A 153 -36.13 11.24 15.89
CA ASN A 153 -36.77 12.05 16.91
C ASN A 153 -35.70 12.79 17.71
N TRP A 154 -35.60 14.10 17.50
CA TRP A 154 -34.66 14.98 18.18
C TRP A 154 -35.34 15.78 19.29
N ASP A 155 -34.77 15.74 20.49
CA ASP A 155 -35.22 16.56 21.63
C ASP A 155 -34.29 17.76 21.83
N ASN A 156 -34.81 18.95 21.52
CA ASN A 156 -34.10 20.23 21.67
C ASN A 156 -33.76 20.58 23.13
N TRP A 157 -34.46 20.01 24.12
CA TRP A 157 -34.21 20.31 25.53
C TRP A 157 -33.02 19.53 26.08
N THR A 158 -32.93 18.26 25.72
CA THR A 158 -31.85 17.36 26.17
C THR A 158 -30.67 17.32 25.20
N GLN A 159 -30.83 17.85 23.98
CA GLN A 159 -29.85 17.75 22.90
C GLN A 159 -29.49 16.29 22.58
N THR A 160 -30.52 15.43 22.57
CA THR A 160 -30.38 14.01 22.27
C THR A 160 -31.39 13.60 21.22
N GLY A 161 -30.98 12.69 20.34
CA GLY A 161 -31.86 12.12 19.33
C GLY A 161 -31.98 10.60 19.45
N THR A 162 -33.10 10.06 18.95
CA THR A 162 -33.40 8.63 18.92
C THR A 162 -34.04 8.24 17.60
N GLY A 163 -33.90 6.96 17.20
CA GLY A 163 -34.55 6.42 16.00
C GLY A 163 -33.63 6.19 14.80
N CYS A 164 -32.33 6.47 14.94
CA CYS A 164 -31.33 6.07 13.95
C CYS A 164 -30.91 4.60 14.15
N GLY A 165 -30.65 3.90 13.04
CA GLY A 165 -30.13 2.53 13.02
C GLY A 165 -28.60 2.52 12.88
N ASN A 166 -28.00 1.32 12.90
CA ASN A 166 -26.63 1.06 12.42
C ASN A 166 -25.55 2.09 12.85
N SER A 167 -25.48 2.43 14.13
CA SER A 167 -24.47 3.33 14.70
C SER A 167 -24.56 4.79 14.24
N ASP A 168 -25.59 5.16 13.48
CA ASP A 168 -25.83 6.54 13.07
C ASP A 168 -26.24 7.42 14.24
N THR A 169 -25.83 8.68 14.16
CA THR A 169 -26.16 9.72 15.12
C THR A 169 -27.30 10.58 14.59
N CYS A 170 -28.31 10.78 15.43
CA CYS A 170 -29.39 11.71 15.13
C CYS A 170 -28.90 13.14 15.34
N LEU A 171 -28.89 13.94 14.28
CA LEU A 171 -28.53 15.36 14.29
C LEU A 171 -29.78 16.24 14.16
N PRO A 172 -29.79 17.44 14.77
CA PRO A 172 -30.91 18.36 14.63
C PRO A 172 -31.11 18.85 13.20
N MET A 173 -32.37 18.90 12.73
CA MET A 173 -32.71 19.33 11.37
C MET A 173 -32.29 20.78 11.06
N TYR A 174 -32.20 21.65 12.08
CA TYR A 174 -31.82 23.05 11.89
C TYR A 174 -30.41 23.25 11.33
N LEU A 175 -29.54 22.22 11.38
CA LEU A 175 -28.19 22.27 10.82
C LEU A 175 -28.19 22.30 9.29
N ILE A 176 -29.20 21.71 8.65
CA ILE A 176 -29.33 21.64 7.19
C ILE A 176 -30.48 22.52 6.67
N ASP A 177 -31.52 22.75 7.47
CA ASP A 177 -32.60 23.70 7.19
C ASP A 177 -32.86 24.61 8.41
N PRO A 178 -32.34 25.85 8.42
CA PRO A 178 -32.52 26.78 9.54
C PRO A 178 -33.99 27.11 9.89
N LEU A 179 -34.95 26.79 9.02
CA LEU A 179 -36.39 27.00 9.27
C LEU A 179 -37.06 25.78 9.92
N ALA A 180 -36.39 24.62 9.93
CA ALA A 180 -36.88 23.42 10.58
C ALA A 180 -36.82 23.59 12.11
N SER A 181 -37.99 23.52 12.75
CA SER A 181 -38.12 23.73 14.20
C SER A 181 -38.17 22.44 15.02
N ASN A 182 -38.38 21.29 14.39
CA ASN A 182 -38.56 20.01 15.07
C ASN A 182 -37.95 18.86 14.26
N GLY A 183 -37.55 17.81 14.98
CA GLY A 183 -37.02 16.57 14.39
C GLY A 183 -35.52 16.63 14.10
N GLY A 184 -34.99 15.50 13.69
CA GLY A 184 -33.61 15.34 13.28
C GLY A 184 -33.49 14.46 12.04
N PHE A 185 -32.27 14.35 11.55
CA PHE A 185 -31.88 13.42 10.49
C PHE A 185 -30.75 12.51 10.98
N CYS A 186 -30.67 11.30 10.44
CA CYS A 186 -29.61 10.36 10.78
C CYS A 186 -28.37 10.63 9.91
N ALA A 187 -27.22 10.65 10.55
CA ALA A 187 -25.93 10.82 9.92
C ALA A 187 -24.91 9.83 10.49
N SER A 188 -24.07 9.27 9.62
CA SER A 188 -22.91 8.50 10.03
C SER A 188 -21.79 9.47 10.36
N ILE A 189 -21.40 9.52 11.62
CA ILE A 189 -20.37 10.44 12.13
C ILE A 189 -19.28 9.61 12.78
N TYR A 190 -18.06 9.77 12.28
CA TYR A 190 -16.91 9.00 12.71
C TYR A 190 -15.84 9.89 13.33
N LYS A 191 -15.09 9.33 14.28
CA LYS A 191 -13.90 9.95 14.87
C LYS A 191 -12.73 9.80 13.92
N PHE A 192 -11.99 10.89 13.74
CA PHE A 192 -10.72 10.89 13.02
C PHE A 192 -9.67 11.69 13.79
N LYS A 193 -8.43 11.21 13.79
CA LYS A 193 -7.31 11.90 14.45
C LYS A 193 -6.93 13.17 13.69
N THR A 194 -6.58 14.24 14.40
CA THR A 194 -6.05 15.44 13.76
C THR A 194 -4.62 15.22 13.29
N CYS A 195 -4.26 15.77 12.14
CA CYS A 195 -2.94 15.64 11.54
C CYS A 195 -2.39 16.99 11.09
N ILE A 196 -1.07 17.05 10.88
CA ILE A 196 -0.39 18.21 10.30
C ILE A 196 0.02 17.83 8.87
N PRO A 197 -0.49 18.54 7.85
CA PRO A 197 -0.11 18.26 6.47
C PRO A 197 1.40 18.46 6.31
N GLU A 198 2.02 17.70 5.40
CA GLU A 198 3.48 17.69 5.15
C GLU A 198 4.35 17.02 6.21
N THR A 199 3.77 16.58 7.34
CA THR A 199 4.49 15.71 8.28
C THR A 199 4.52 14.30 7.70
N GLU A 200 5.72 13.72 7.57
CA GLU A 200 5.88 12.30 7.21
C GLU A 200 5.20 11.45 8.28
N ASP A 201 4.47 10.42 7.87
CA ASP A 201 3.70 9.55 8.77
C ASP A 201 2.72 10.34 9.67
N ALA A 202 2.07 11.38 9.13
CA ALA A 202 1.08 12.16 9.89
C ALA A 202 -0.14 11.32 10.31
N CYS A 203 -0.45 10.25 9.56
CA CYS A 203 -1.59 9.37 9.76
C CYS A 203 -1.13 7.91 9.77
N PRO A 204 -1.84 7.02 10.48
CA PRO A 204 -1.53 5.61 10.43
C PRO A 204 -1.88 5.05 9.06
N ARG A 205 -1.33 3.88 8.73
CA ARG A 205 -1.55 3.24 7.42
C ARG A 205 -3.04 3.11 7.12
N GLY A 206 -3.39 3.41 5.87
CA GLY A 206 -4.77 3.35 5.40
C GLY A 206 -5.57 4.61 5.65
N PHE A 207 -4.95 5.67 6.20
CA PHE A 207 -5.58 6.97 6.40
C PHE A 207 -4.79 8.07 5.69
N SER A 208 -5.50 9.05 5.14
CA SER A 208 -4.90 10.21 4.47
C SER A 208 -5.15 11.47 5.26
N CYS A 209 -4.09 12.26 5.47
CA CYS A 209 -4.21 13.58 6.09
C CYS A 209 -4.84 14.55 5.09
N ILE A 210 -6.12 14.85 5.27
CA ILE A 210 -6.86 15.76 4.40
C ILE A 210 -7.47 16.91 5.21
N PRO A 211 -7.61 18.11 4.60
CA PRO A 211 -8.31 19.20 5.25
C PRO A 211 -9.78 18.84 5.39
N ASP A 212 -10.28 18.91 6.62
CA ASP A 212 -11.71 18.96 6.85
C ASP A 212 -12.20 20.38 6.58
N ILE A 213 -12.99 20.54 5.54
CA ILE A 213 -13.54 21.84 5.17
C ILE A 213 -14.88 21.96 5.87
N TYR A 214 -14.85 22.43 7.12
CA TYR A 214 -16.08 22.79 7.81
C TYR A 214 -16.78 23.96 7.11
N SER A 215 -18.10 23.95 7.24
CA SER A 215 -18.97 25.10 6.91
C SER A 215 -18.61 26.36 7.72
N ASP A 216 -17.98 26.20 8.89
CA ASP A 216 -17.63 27.31 9.80
C ASP A 216 -16.29 28.00 9.48
N GLY A 217 -15.53 27.48 8.51
CA GLY A 217 -14.24 28.03 8.09
C GLY A 217 -13.06 27.69 8.99
N SER A 218 -13.22 26.77 9.94
CA SER A 218 -12.09 26.14 10.61
C SER A 218 -11.39 25.17 9.64
N ASN A 219 -10.05 25.21 9.62
CA ASN A 219 -9.22 24.33 8.80
C ASN A 219 -8.44 23.41 9.73
N THR A 220 -9.08 22.34 10.18
CA THR A 220 -8.40 21.22 10.84
C THR A 220 -8.12 20.17 9.76
N ASN A 221 -6.94 19.56 9.79
CA ASN A 221 -6.69 18.38 8.94
C ASN A 221 -6.88 17.15 9.80
N VAL A 222 -7.50 16.12 9.23
CA VAL A 222 -7.74 14.86 9.91
C VAL A 222 -7.31 13.69 9.04
N CYS A 223 -6.96 12.59 9.70
CA CYS A 223 -6.66 11.31 9.07
C CYS A 223 -7.95 10.63 8.66
N ILE A 224 -8.41 10.83 7.42
CA ILE A 224 -9.66 10.22 6.92
C ILE A 224 -9.38 8.94 6.14
N SER A 225 -10.32 7.99 6.25
CA SER A 225 -10.37 6.75 5.47
C SER A 225 -11.82 6.36 5.19
N ASP A 226 -12.02 5.27 4.44
CA ASP A 226 -13.33 4.65 4.21
C ASP A 226 -13.71 3.77 5.40
N CYS A 227 -14.35 4.37 6.41
CA CYS A 227 -14.70 3.67 7.64
C CYS A 227 -15.64 2.49 7.43
N ASP A 228 -16.56 2.55 6.46
CA ASP A 228 -17.46 1.43 6.17
C ASP A 228 -16.69 0.22 5.65
N TYR A 229 -15.69 0.47 4.79
CA TYR A 229 -14.76 -0.58 4.35
C TYR A 229 -13.92 -1.11 5.51
N LEU A 230 -13.36 -0.23 6.34
CA LEU A 230 -12.48 -0.64 7.44
C LEU A 230 -13.22 -1.50 8.48
N ILE A 231 -14.41 -1.07 8.91
CA ILE A 231 -15.25 -1.79 9.87
C ILE A 231 -15.71 -3.13 9.28
N SER A 232 -16.15 -3.16 8.02
CA SER A 232 -16.64 -4.41 7.40
C SER A 232 -15.56 -5.47 7.19
N ASN A 233 -14.28 -5.09 7.17
CA ASN A 233 -13.14 -6.01 7.11
C ASN A 233 -12.54 -6.30 8.49
N GLY A 234 -13.10 -5.76 9.58
CA GLY A 234 -12.71 -6.06 10.96
C GLY A 234 -11.44 -5.35 11.42
N TYR A 235 -11.07 -4.24 10.79
CA TYR A 235 -9.97 -3.39 11.27
C TYR A 235 -10.40 -2.53 12.47
N TYR A 236 -11.69 -2.20 12.58
CA TYR A 236 -12.31 -1.42 13.65
C TYR A 236 -13.70 -1.94 14.01
#